data_AF-A0A9D8YLR1-F1
#
_entry.id   AF-A0A9D8YLR1-F1
#
_cell.length_a   1.000
_cell.length_b   1.000
_cell.length_c   1.000
_cell.angle_alpha   90.00
_cell.angle_beta   90.00
_cell.angle_gamma   90.00
#
_symmetry.space_group_name_H-M   'P 1'
#
loop_
_entity.id
_entity.type
_entity.pdbx_description
1 polymer ?
#
loop_
_entity_poly.entity_id
_entity_poly.type
_entity_poly.pdbx_seq_one_letter_code
_entity_poly.pdbx_strand_id
1 'polypeptide(L)'
;MNDLQDHLDEYAGEVKWLIEHVGGIVDRYESSGVEAAKAEMVVDHWEAVKFHSAIETNYIPLYASIWQGLFGVKTAVEGEQPVETVRAELAKLEQVLWQSLGAVKLAAQYQEQGLLQEVQTREAVTPTATLVEIKQKLDRVLAKYAEQLSDEAIKIVQETYLTRFEGVEGVLIEQDAELVEDLEIDFNVRLPKAIEDGASVDEVRGVILTMQGKLDQARSLLKEQEKSRAKVF
;
A
#
# COMPACT_ATOMS: atom_id res chain seq x y z
N MET A 1 -7.60 -17.11 9.96
CA MET A 1 -6.90 -17.30 8.68
C MET A 1 -7.97 -17.35 7.60
N ASN A 2 -7.88 -16.51 6.55
CA ASN A 2 -8.83 -16.58 5.44
C ASN A 2 -8.73 -17.95 4.76
N ASP A 3 -9.86 -18.54 4.36
CA ASP A 3 -9.88 -19.78 3.59
C ASP A 3 -9.48 -19.48 2.13
N LEU A 4 -8.19 -19.53 1.82
CA LEU A 4 -7.71 -19.09 0.51
C LEU A 4 -8.21 -20.01 -0.61
N GLN A 5 -8.40 -21.29 -0.30
CA GLN A 5 -8.76 -22.31 -1.28
C GLN A 5 -10.18 -22.12 -1.80
N ASP A 6 -11.13 -21.83 -0.89
CA ASP A 6 -12.54 -21.64 -1.24
C ASP A 6 -12.80 -20.37 -2.06
N HIS A 7 -11.87 -19.41 -2.04
CA HIS A 7 -12.01 -18.11 -2.71
C HIS A 7 -11.15 -17.95 -3.98
N LEU A 8 -10.41 -18.97 -4.44
CA LEU A 8 -9.49 -18.85 -5.59
C LEU A 8 -10.17 -18.40 -6.90
N ASP A 9 -11.38 -18.88 -7.17
CA ASP A 9 -12.13 -18.50 -8.38
C ASP A 9 -12.66 -17.06 -8.29
N GLU A 10 -13.07 -16.62 -7.10
CA GLU A 10 -13.45 -15.23 -6.82
C GLU A 10 -12.26 -14.30 -7.06
N TYR A 11 -11.10 -14.60 -6.47
CA TYR A 11 -9.86 -13.84 -6.66
C TYR A 11 -9.42 -13.76 -8.11
N ALA A 12 -9.53 -14.86 -8.86
CA ALA A 12 -9.20 -14.87 -10.29
C ALA A 12 -10.18 -14.01 -11.11
N GLY A 13 -11.45 -13.97 -10.73
CA GLY A 13 -12.45 -13.07 -11.32
C GLY A 13 -12.16 -11.61 -11.00
N GLU A 14 -11.84 -11.30 -9.75
CA GLU A 14 -11.52 -9.96 -9.28
C GLU A 14 -10.26 -9.38 -9.94
N VAL A 15 -9.20 -10.18 -10.14
CA VAL A 15 -8.00 -9.73 -10.88
C VAL A 15 -8.34 -9.35 -12.32
N LYS A 16 -9.17 -10.14 -13.01
CA LYS A 16 -9.62 -9.80 -14.37
C LYS A 16 -10.45 -8.51 -14.36
N TRP A 17 -11.37 -8.41 -13.41
CA TRP A 17 -12.23 -7.25 -13.24
C TRP A 17 -11.40 -5.98 -13.01
N LEU A 18 -10.39 -6.03 -12.15
CA LEU A 18 -9.45 -4.92 -11.91
C LEU A 18 -8.73 -4.49 -13.19
N ILE A 19 -8.14 -5.45 -13.91
CA ILE A 19 -7.42 -5.18 -15.16
C ILE A 19 -8.36 -4.51 -16.19
N GLU A 20 -9.58 -5.01 -16.32
CA GLU A 20 -10.59 -4.45 -17.23
C GLU A 20 -11.01 -3.03 -16.82
N HIS A 21 -11.21 -2.77 -15.53
CA HIS A 21 -11.70 -1.47 -15.06
C HIS A 21 -10.60 -0.40 -15.09
N VAL A 22 -9.38 -0.74 -14.67
CA VAL A 22 -8.23 0.16 -14.78
C VAL A 22 -7.84 0.35 -16.25
N GLY A 23 -7.90 -0.69 -17.08
CA GLY A 23 -7.75 -0.57 -18.53
C GLY A 23 -8.77 0.39 -19.14
N GLY A 24 -10.02 0.32 -18.70
CA GLY A 24 -11.08 1.25 -19.11
C GLY A 24 -10.84 2.71 -18.70
N ILE A 25 -10.12 2.97 -17.60
CA ILE A 25 -9.65 4.32 -17.22
C ILE A 25 -8.64 4.81 -18.26
N VAL A 26 -7.67 3.98 -18.64
CA VAL A 26 -6.64 4.31 -19.65
C VAL A 26 -7.26 4.51 -21.03
N ASP A 27 -8.26 3.70 -21.40
CA ASP A 27 -9.00 3.88 -22.67
C ASP A 27 -9.73 5.24 -22.71
N ARG A 28 -10.37 5.63 -21.60
CA ARG A 28 -11.02 6.95 -21.49
C ARG A 28 -10.02 8.10 -21.52
N TYR A 29 -8.85 7.93 -20.90
CA TYR A 29 -7.76 8.90 -20.97
C TYR A 29 -7.33 9.12 -22.44
N GLU A 30 -7.07 8.04 -23.17
CA GLU A 30 -6.67 8.11 -24.59
C GLU A 30 -7.75 8.75 -25.47
N SER A 31 -9.03 8.45 -25.23
CA SER A 31 -10.12 8.96 -26.08
C SER A 31 -10.62 10.35 -25.71
N SER A 32 -10.47 10.76 -24.45
CA SER A 32 -11.25 11.88 -23.88
C SER A 32 -10.50 12.72 -22.85
N GLY A 33 -9.22 12.44 -22.59
CA GLY A 33 -8.36 13.23 -21.72
C GLY A 33 -8.53 12.95 -20.22
N VAL A 34 -7.72 13.64 -19.43
CA VAL A 34 -7.53 13.41 -17.98
C VAL A 34 -8.84 13.48 -17.17
N GLU A 35 -9.66 14.50 -17.40
CA GLU A 35 -10.92 14.70 -16.66
C GLU A 35 -11.93 13.55 -16.88
N ALA A 36 -11.96 12.98 -18.09
CA ALA A 36 -12.87 11.89 -18.42
C ALA A 36 -12.37 10.52 -17.91
N ALA A 37 -11.06 10.39 -17.71
CA ALA A 37 -10.44 9.16 -17.26
C ALA A 37 -10.92 8.75 -15.86
N LYS A 38 -11.03 9.74 -14.96
CA LYS A 38 -11.31 9.57 -13.53
C LYS A 38 -10.25 8.70 -12.86
N ALA A 39 -9.02 9.20 -12.84
CA ALA A 39 -7.85 8.47 -12.33
C ALA A 39 -7.97 8.10 -10.84
N GLU A 40 -8.75 8.86 -10.07
CA GLU A 40 -9.09 8.57 -8.68
C GLU A 40 -9.74 7.17 -8.52
N MET A 41 -10.52 6.72 -9.51
CA MET A 41 -11.21 5.44 -9.47
C MET A 41 -10.25 4.23 -9.50
N VAL A 42 -8.96 4.41 -9.82
CA VAL A 42 -7.97 3.33 -9.79
C VAL A 42 -7.87 2.72 -8.39
N VAL A 43 -7.82 3.57 -7.35
CA VAL A 43 -7.73 3.13 -5.95
C VAL A 43 -9.08 2.58 -5.49
N ASP A 44 -10.19 3.25 -5.81
CA ASP A 44 -11.54 2.77 -5.50
C ASP A 44 -11.80 1.33 -6.04
N HIS A 45 -11.30 1.03 -7.24
CA HIS A 45 -11.42 -0.30 -7.82
C HIS A 45 -10.59 -1.34 -7.08
N TRP A 46 -9.38 -0.98 -6.63
CA TRP A 46 -8.54 -1.85 -5.80
C TRP A 46 -9.20 -2.20 -4.46
N GLU A 47 -9.75 -1.21 -3.77
CA GLU A 47 -10.44 -1.39 -2.49
C GLU A 47 -11.76 -2.17 -2.62
N ALA A 48 -12.35 -2.23 -3.81
CA ALA A 48 -13.63 -2.90 -4.03
C ALA A 48 -13.53 -4.44 -4.08
N VAL A 49 -12.33 -5.03 -4.18
CA VAL A 49 -12.15 -6.47 -4.42
C VAL A 49 -11.50 -7.22 -3.26
N LYS A 50 -12.02 -8.38 -2.86
CA LYS A 50 -11.47 -9.15 -1.72
C LYS A 50 -10.06 -9.68 -1.96
N PHE A 51 -9.61 -9.74 -3.21
CA PHE A 51 -8.25 -10.03 -3.58
C PHE A 51 -7.23 -9.13 -2.86
N HIS A 52 -7.59 -7.86 -2.55
CA HIS A 52 -6.72 -6.96 -1.78
C HIS A 52 -6.36 -7.57 -0.41
N SER A 53 -7.37 -8.01 0.35
CA SER A 53 -7.17 -8.60 1.69
C SER A 53 -6.41 -9.93 1.64
N ALA A 54 -6.57 -10.69 0.56
CA ALA A 54 -5.86 -11.96 0.38
C ALA A 54 -4.34 -11.75 0.23
N ILE A 55 -3.92 -10.66 -0.42
CA ILE A 55 -2.51 -10.31 -0.58
C ILE A 55 -1.94 -9.71 0.69
N GLU A 56 -2.66 -8.77 1.30
CA GLU A 56 -2.32 -8.10 2.56
C GLU A 56 -1.93 -9.09 3.67
N THR A 57 -2.69 -10.17 3.81
CA THR A 57 -2.50 -11.16 4.87
C THR A 57 -1.34 -12.13 4.61
N ASN A 58 -0.95 -12.36 3.34
CA ASN A 58 -0.12 -13.51 2.97
C ASN A 58 1.19 -13.14 2.26
N TYR A 59 1.28 -11.98 1.60
CA TYR A 59 2.38 -11.68 0.68
C TYR A 59 2.77 -10.20 0.66
N ILE A 60 3.44 -9.79 1.74
CA ILE A 60 3.93 -8.43 1.99
C ILE A 60 4.65 -7.77 0.78
N PRO A 61 5.62 -8.43 0.11
CA PRO A 61 6.35 -7.77 -0.98
C PRO A 61 5.50 -7.52 -2.24
N LEU A 62 4.50 -8.37 -2.49
CA LEU A 62 3.63 -8.26 -3.65
C LEU A 62 2.58 -7.15 -3.47
N TYR A 63 2.13 -6.93 -2.24
CA TYR A 63 1.23 -5.82 -1.90
C TYR A 63 1.82 -4.46 -2.32
N ALA A 64 3.09 -4.21 -1.97
CA ALA A 64 3.78 -2.98 -2.34
C ALA A 64 3.91 -2.83 -3.86
N SER A 65 4.26 -3.90 -4.58
CA SER A 65 4.36 -3.86 -6.04
C SER A 65 3.02 -3.57 -6.72
N ILE A 66 1.89 -4.07 -6.19
CA ILE A 66 0.55 -3.76 -6.71
C ILE A 66 0.29 -2.26 -6.55
N TRP A 67 0.50 -1.71 -5.35
CA TRP A 67 0.34 -0.29 -5.09
C TRP A 67 1.21 0.59 -5.99
N GLN A 68 2.48 0.22 -6.21
CA GLN A 68 3.35 0.91 -7.17
C GLN A 68 2.76 0.90 -8.58
N GLY A 69 2.20 -0.22 -9.02
CA GLY A 69 1.53 -0.31 -10.33
C GLY A 69 0.27 0.56 -10.42
N LEU A 70 -0.59 0.54 -9.39
CA LEU A 70 -1.81 1.33 -9.31
C LEU A 70 -1.50 2.83 -9.38
N PHE A 71 -0.59 3.31 -8.54
CA PHE A 71 -0.18 4.71 -8.56
C PHE A 71 0.64 5.07 -9.80
N GLY A 72 1.39 4.12 -10.37
CA GLY A 72 2.04 4.31 -11.67
C GLY A 72 1.02 4.70 -12.75
N VAL A 73 -0.09 3.98 -12.85
CA VAL A 73 -1.18 4.31 -13.78
C VAL A 73 -1.85 5.63 -13.40
N LYS A 74 -2.32 5.77 -12.15
CA LYS A 74 -3.04 6.96 -11.67
C LYS A 74 -2.24 8.24 -11.91
N THR A 75 -0.99 8.28 -11.45
CA THR A 75 -0.15 9.48 -11.58
C THR A 75 0.30 9.76 -13.01
N ALA A 76 0.44 8.73 -13.86
CA ALA A 76 0.72 8.94 -15.28
C ALA A 76 -0.47 9.59 -16.00
N VAL A 77 -1.71 9.19 -15.66
CA VAL A 77 -2.94 9.82 -16.18
C VAL A 77 -3.08 11.25 -15.66
N GLU A 78 -3.00 11.45 -14.34
CA GLU A 78 -3.13 12.77 -13.70
C GLU A 78 -2.04 13.76 -14.17
N GLY A 79 -0.84 13.26 -14.40
CA GLY A 79 0.29 14.02 -14.92
C GLY A 79 0.29 14.20 -16.45
N GLU A 80 -0.81 13.85 -17.13
CA GLU A 80 -1.00 13.94 -18.58
C GLU A 80 0.18 13.37 -19.39
N GLN A 81 0.73 12.23 -18.93
CA GLN A 81 1.85 11.59 -19.60
C GLN A 81 1.43 11.01 -20.96
N PRO A 82 2.36 10.86 -21.94
CA PRO A 82 2.05 10.24 -23.22
C PRO A 82 1.31 8.90 -23.07
N VAL A 83 0.33 8.63 -23.93
CA VAL A 83 -0.50 7.41 -23.87
C VAL A 83 0.36 6.15 -23.83
N GLU A 84 1.46 6.12 -24.55
CA GLU A 84 2.41 5.01 -24.55
C GLU A 84 3.02 4.77 -23.16
N THR A 85 3.32 5.83 -22.41
CA THR A 85 3.81 5.76 -21.02
C THR A 85 2.71 5.21 -20.11
N VAL A 86 1.48 5.72 -20.22
CA VAL A 86 0.36 5.24 -19.40
C VAL A 86 0.07 3.76 -19.66
N ARG A 87 0.10 3.32 -20.93
CA ARG A 87 -0.06 1.91 -21.32
C ARG A 87 1.08 1.04 -20.80
N ALA A 88 2.30 1.56 -20.73
CA ALA A 88 3.42 0.84 -20.13
C ALA A 88 3.23 0.64 -18.62
N GLU A 89 2.72 1.64 -17.90
CA GLU A 89 2.38 1.48 -16.47
C GLU A 89 1.23 0.47 -16.27
N LEU A 90 0.20 0.50 -17.13
CA LEU A 90 -0.88 -0.48 -17.09
C LEU A 90 -0.35 -1.91 -17.29
N ALA A 91 0.53 -2.13 -18.27
CA ALA A 91 1.11 -3.45 -18.52
C ALA A 91 1.93 -3.96 -17.33
N LYS A 92 2.64 -3.07 -16.61
CA LYS A 92 3.37 -3.44 -15.37
C LYS A 92 2.38 -3.85 -14.27
N LEU A 93 1.31 -3.08 -14.07
CA LEU A 93 0.27 -3.41 -13.10
C LEU A 93 -0.37 -4.77 -13.41
N GLU A 94 -0.73 -5.04 -14.66
CA GLU A 94 -1.29 -6.33 -15.09
C GLU A 94 -0.34 -7.49 -14.74
N GLN A 95 0.94 -7.34 -15.05
CA GLN A 95 1.95 -8.36 -14.74
C GLN A 95 2.02 -8.65 -13.25
N VAL A 96 2.06 -7.61 -12.42
CA VAL A 96 2.13 -7.75 -10.95
C VAL A 96 0.85 -8.39 -10.40
N LEU A 97 -0.34 -8.01 -10.90
CA LEU A 97 -1.61 -8.63 -10.48
C LEU A 97 -1.64 -10.13 -10.80
N TRP A 98 -1.17 -10.53 -11.98
CA TRP A 98 -1.09 -11.96 -12.33
C TRP A 98 -0.07 -12.74 -11.50
N GLN A 99 1.10 -12.15 -11.24
CA GLN A 99 2.10 -12.72 -10.34
C GLN A 99 1.54 -12.90 -8.93
N SER A 100 0.79 -11.90 -8.45
CA SER A 100 0.15 -11.90 -7.14
C SER A 100 -0.91 -12.98 -7.02
N LEU A 101 -1.75 -13.17 -8.06
CA LEU A 101 -2.70 -14.29 -8.11
C LEU A 101 -1.99 -15.65 -8.08
N GLY A 102 -0.85 -15.76 -8.78
CA GLY A 102 0.00 -16.96 -8.74
C GLY A 102 0.51 -17.26 -7.33
N ALA A 103 0.94 -16.24 -6.59
CA ALA A 103 1.38 -16.37 -5.20
C ALA A 103 0.22 -16.81 -4.29
N VAL A 104 -0.98 -16.22 -4.42
CA VAL A 104 -2.16 -16.64 -3.63
C VAL A 104 -2.52 -18.11 -3.89
N LYS A 105 -2.47 -18.56 -5.14
CA LYS A 105 -2.70 -19.97 -5.47
C LYS A 105 -1.67 -20.90 -4.82
N LEU A 106 -0.41 -20.46 -4.73
CA LEU A 106 0.63 -21.22 -4.03
C LEU A 106 0.41 -21.22 -2.51
N ALA A 107 0.04 -20.08 -1.90
CA ALA A 107 -0.33 -20.05 -0.48
C ALA A 107 -1.51 -20.96 -0.17
N ALA A 108 -2.55 -20.98 -1.00
CA ALA A 108 -3.70 -21.85 -0.80
C ALA A 108 -3.30 -23.33 -0.75
N GLN A 109 -2.39 -23.76 -1.63
CA GLN A 109 -1.80 -25.11 -1.58
C GLN A 109 -1.01 -25.37 -0.29
N TYR A 110 -0.24 -24.39 0.18
CA TYR A 110 0.50 -24.52 1.44
C TYR A 110 -0.41 -24.47 2.67
N GLN A 111 -1.53 -23.76 2.61
CA GLN A 111 -2.55 -23.72 3.65
C GLN A 111 -3.19 -25.10 3.82
N GLU A 112 -3.60 -25.73 2.71
CA GLU A 112 -4.17 -27.08 2.70
C GLU A 112 -3.19 -28.12 3.28
N GLN A 113 -1.89 -27.91 3.06
CA GLN A 113 -0.82 -28.76 3.59
C GLN A 113 -0.41 -28.42 5.04
N GLY A 114 -0.99 -27.38 5.65
CA GLY A 114 -0.65 -26.92 7.01
C GLY A 114 0.76 -26.33 7.14
N LEU A 115 1.32 -25.78 6.05
CA LEU A 115 2.70 -25.29 5.97
C LEU A 115 2.85 -23.78 6.20
N LEU A 116 1.75 -23.05 6.35
CA LEU A 116 1.78 -21.61 6.58
C LEU A 116 2.04 -21.29 8.07
N GLN A 117 2.93 -20.33 8.33
CA GLN A 117 3.18 -19.84 9.69
C GLN A 117 2.00 -19.01 10.19
N GLU A 118 1.59 -19.23 11.44
CA GLU A 118 0.64 -18.35 12.11
C GLU A 118 1.30 -16.99 12.40
N VAL A 119 0.72 -15.93 11.85
CA VAL A 119 1.11 -14.55 12.18
C VAL A 119 0.71 -14.29 13.63
N GLN A 120 1.70 -14.06 14.51
CA GLN A 120 1.43 -13.65 15.88
C GLN A 120 0.93 -12.20 15.92
N THR A 121 -0.35 -12.04 16.22
CA THR A 121 -0.92 -10.74 16.57
C THR A 121 -0.35 -10.29 17.92
N ARG A 122 0.33 -9.14 17.94
CA ARG A 122 0.79 -8.53 19.20
C ARG A 122 -0.37 -7.83 19.90
N GLU A 123 -0.25 -7.70 21.22
CA GLU A 123 -1.22 -7.01 22.08
C GLU A 123 -1.58 -5.60 21.57
N ALA A 124 -2.81 -5.19 21.86
CA ALA A 124 -3.37 -3.90 21.45
C ALA A 124 -2.54 -2.74 22.02
N VAL A 125 -1.72 -2.13 21.15
CA VAL A 125 -1.08 -0.84 21.39
C VAL A 125 -2.08 0.26 21.00
N THR A 126 -2.15 1.36 21.74
CA THR A 126 -3.06 2.47 21.36
C THR A 126 -2.65 3.06 20.02
N PRO A 127 -3.58 3.58 19.19
CA PRO A 127 -3.24 4.15 17.88
C PRO A 127 -2.12 5.20 17.95
N THR A 128 -2.18 6.08 18.95
CA THR A 128 -1.17 7.10 19.23
C THR A 128 0.23 6.51 19.54
N ALA A 129 0.31 5.34 20.18
CA ALA A 129 1.58 4.66 20.46
C ALA A 129 2.08 3.86 19.26
N THR A 130 1.18 3.26 18.47
CA THR A 130 1.50 2.63 17.18
C THR A 130 2.19 3.61 16.24
N LEU A 131 1.69 4.85 16.13
CA LEU A 131 2.34 5.89 15.31
C LEU A 131 3.78 6.21 15.76
N VAL A 132 4.08 6.12 17.07
CA VAL A 132 5.45 6.30 17.58
C VAL A 132 6.34 5.13 17.18
N GLU A 133 5.85 3.89 17.26
CA GLU A 133 6.59 2.71 16.82
C GLU A 133 6.89 2.76 15.31
N ILE A 134 5.95 3.24 14.51
CA ILE A 134 6.14 3.42 13.06
C ILE A 134 7.32 4.36 12.80
N LYS A 135 7.40 5.51 13.49
CA LYS A 135 8.54 6.44 13.32
C LYS A 135 9.88 5.79 13.66
N GLN A 136 9.95 5.02 14.76
CA GLN A 136 11.17 4.29 15.14
C GLN A 136 11.57 3.24 14.10
N LYS A 137 10.60 2.59 13.47
CA LYS A 137 10.84 1.65 12.38
C LYS A 137 11.35 2.37 11.13
N LEU A 138 10.83 3.55 10.80
CA LEU A 138 11.38 4.39 9.71
C LEU A 138 12.83 4.81 9.98
N ASP A 139 13.19 5.16 11.22
CA ASP A 139 14.60 5.42 11.57
C ASP A 139 15.48 4.18 11.32
N ARG A 140 14.95 2.98 11.60
CA ARG A 140 15.64 1.71 11.32
C ARG A 140 15.77 1.43 9.81
N VAL A 141 14.78 1.80 8.99
CA VAL A 141 14.87 1.73 7.52
C VAL A 141 16.07 2.54 7.05
N LEU A 142 16.18 3.80 7.48
CA LEU A 142 17.30 4.66 7.11
C LEU A 142 18.65 4.08 7.52
N ALA A 143 18.73 3.52 8.74
CA ALA A 143 19.95 2.88 9.22
C ALA A 143 20.35 1.67 8.35
N LYS A 144 19.39 0.80 8.00
CA LYS A 144 19.66 -0.35 7.12
C LYS A 144 20.03 0.07 5.70
N TYR A 145 19.39 1.10 5.17
CA TYR A 145 19.76 1.64 3.88
C TYR A 145 21.18 2.22 3.88
N ALA A 146 21.55 2.97 4.93
CA ALA A 146 22.91 3.50 5.10
C ALA A 146 23.98 2.40 5.25
N GLU A 147 23.60 1.22 5.76
CA GLU A 147 24.44 0.01 5.79
C GLU A 147 24.54 -0.71 4.43
N GLN A 148 23.96 -0.15 3.36
CA GLN A 148 23.83 -0.76 2.02
C GLN A 148 22.99 -2.04 2.02
N LEU A 149 22.08 -2.19 2.98
CA LEU A 149 21.16 -3.33 3.09
C LEU A 149 19.78 -2.92 2.56
N SER A 150 19.68 -2.61 1.27
CA SER A 150 18.44 -2.12 0.62
C SER A 150 17.28 -3.11 0.78
N ASP A 151 17.52 -4.41 0.56
CA ASP A 151 16.47 -5.43 0.68
C ASP A 151 15.87 -5.51 2.09
N GLU A 152 16.72 -5.40 3.12
CA GLU A 152 16.27 -5.37 4.52
C GLU A 152 15.56 -4.05 4.86
N ALA A 153 16.00 -2.93 4.27
CA ALA A 153 15.33 -1.65 4.42
C ALA A 153 13.91 -1.72 3.83
N ILE A 154 13.75 -2.22 2.60
CA ILE A 154 12.45 -2.45 1.95
C ILE A 154 11.57 -3.36 2.79
N LYS A 155 12.10 -4.49 3.26
CA LYS A 155 11.35 -5.42 4.11
C LYS A 155 10.82 -4.74 5.37
N ILE A 156 11.63 -3.91 6.03
CA ILE A 156 11.18 -3.16 7.21
C ILE A 156 10.07 -2.16 6.86
N VAL A 157 10.15 -1.45 5.71
CA VAL A 157 9.10 -0.54 5.26
C VAL A 157 7.78 -1.29 5.11
N GLN A 158 7.79 -2.37 4.34
CA GLN A 158 6.58 -3.14 4.02
C GLN A 158 5.98 -3.83 5.26
N GLU A 159 6.83 -4.43 6.12
CA GLU A 159 6.37 -5.00 7.40
C GLU A 159 5.79 -3.92 8.32
N THR A 160 6.32 -2.70 8.28
CA THR A 160 5.83 -1.59 9.12
C THR A 160 4.46 -1.13 8.66
N TYR A 161 4.23 -1.00 7.36
CA TYR A 161 2.90 -0.68 6.83
C TYR A 161 1.87 -1.73 7.29
N LEU A 162 2.08 -3.00 6.95
CA LEU A 162 1.07 -4.05 7.21
C LEU A 162 0.85 -4.33 8.70
N THR A 163 1.94 -4.41 9.48
CA THR A 163 1.80 -4.82 10.89
C THR A 163 1.50 -3.68 11.85
N ARG A 164 1.50 -2.42 11.38
CA ARG A 164 1.30 -1.24 12.23
C ARG A 164 0.39 -0.20 11.61
N PHE A 165 0.66 0.23 10.38
CA PHE A 165 -0.08 1.33 9.77
C PHE A 165 -1.54 0.95 9.47
N GLU A 166 -1.78 -0.21 8.86
CA GLU A 166 -3.15 -0.72 8.61
C GLU A 166 -3.98 -0.80 9.90
N GLY A 167 -3.34 -1.21 11.00
CA GLY A 167 -3.99 -1.30 12.31
C GLY A 167 -4.46 0.04 12.90
N VAL A 168 -4.03 1.18 12.35
CA VAL A 168 -4.48 2.52 12.75
C VAL A 168 -5.18 3.29 11.63
N GLU A 169 -5.18 2.76 10.41
CA GLU A 169 -5.73 3.41 9.23
C GLU A 169 -7.21 3.76 9.39
N GLY A 170 -8.02 2.79 9.82
CA GLY A 170 -9.47 2.99 9.99
C GLY A 170 -9.85 4.09 10.98
N VAL A 171 -9.05 4.33 12.03
CA VAL A 171 -9.31 5.46 12.95
C VAL A 171 -8.77 6.78 12.42
N LEU A 172 -7.75 6.74 11.56
CA LEU A 172 -7.15 7.93 10.96
C LEU A 172 -7.95 8.45 9.77
N ILE A 173 -8.51 7.56 8.95
CA ILE A 173 -9.29 7.94 7.77
C ILE A 173 -10.55 8.71 8.15
N GLU A 174 -11.13 8.40 9.33
CA GLU A 174 -12.23 9.17 9.93
C GLU A 174 -11.82 10.62 10.32
N GLN A 175 -10.53 10.88 10.51
CA GLN A 175 -10.02 12.20 10.88
C GLN A 175 -9.54 12.99 9.67
N ASP A 176 -8.76 12.35 8.79
CA ASP A 176 -8.09 13.00 7.66
C ASP A 176 -7.74 11.94 6.60
N ALA A 177 -8.66 11.70 5.66
CA ALA A 177 -8.51 10.69 4.62
C ALA A 177 -7.37 11.02 3.63
N GLU A 178 -7.18 12.29 3.31
CA GLU A 178 -6.09 12.74 2.43
C GLU A 178 -4.73 12.47 3.08
N LEU A 179 -4.58 12.74 4.39
CA LEU A 179 -3.36 12.39 5.12
C LEU A 179 -3.07 10.89 5.15
N VAL A 180 -4.10 10.05 5.23
CA VAL A 180 -3.95 8.59 5.20
C VAL A 180 -3.46 8.13 3.83
N GLU A 181 -4.19 8.46 2.76
CA GLU A 181 -3.79 8.11 1.38
C GLU A 181 -2.34 8.56 1.12
N ASP A 182 -2.01 9.77 1.55
CA ASP A 182 -0.70 10.36 1.30
C ASP A 182 0.43 9.70 2.12
N LEU A 183 0.12 9.05 3.24
CA LEU A 183 1.02 8.16 4.00
C LEU A 183 1.11 6.77 3.36
N GLU A 184 0.02 6.23 2.82
CA GLU A 184 0.04 4.96 2.07
C GLU A 184 0.92 5.05 0.83
N ILE A 185 0.82 6.15 0.09
CA ILE A 185 1.71 6.46 -1.03
C ILE A 185 3.16 6.50 -0.57
N ASP A 186 3.44 7.12 0.58
CA ASP A 186 4.80 7.17 1.11
C ASP A 186 5.34 5.77 1.44
N PHE A 187 4.54 4.92 2.10
CA PHE A 187 4.92 3.58 2.51
C PHE A 187 5.07 2.61 1.33
N ASN A 188 4.15 2.63 0.38
CA ASN A 188 4.07 1.62 -0.67
C ASN A 188 4.77 2.05 -1.97
N VAL A 189 4.96 3.36 -2.17
CA VAL A 189 5.51 3.90 -3.42
C VAL A 189 6.76 4.74 -3.20
N ARG A 190 6.66 5.91 -2.55
CA ARG A 190 7.74 6.91 -2.57
C ARG A 190 9.01 6.41 -1.85
N LEU A 191 8.88 5.85 -0.65
CA LEU A 191 10.04 5.35 0.10
C LEU A 191 10.63 4.08 -0.51
N PRO A 192 9.85 3.04 -0.87
CA PRO A 192 10.39 1.88 -1.56
C PRO A 192 11.12 2.23 -2.86
N LYS A 193 10.48 3.05 -3.70
CA LYS A 193 11.05 3.47 -4.98
C LYS A 193 12.37 4.23 -4.80
N ALA A 194 12.46 5.15 -3.83
CA ALA A 194 13.70 5.86 -3.55
C ALA A 194 14.85 4.92 -3.14
N ILE A 195 14.55 3.84 -2.41
CA ILE A 195 15.53 2.82 -2.02
C ILE A 195 15.91 1.93 -3.22
N GLU A 196 14.92 1.50 -4.01
CA GLU A 196 15.11 0.64 -5.19
C GLU A 196 15.88 1.35 -6.32
N ASP A 197 15.60 2.64 -6.54
CA ASP A 197 16.29 3.49 -7.51
C ASP A 197 17.71 3.88 -7.05
N GLY A 198 18.11 3.49 -5.82
CA GLY A 198 19.45 3.75 -5.29
C GLY A 198 19.71 5.22 -4.96
N ALA A 199 18.68 5.97 -4.54
CA ALA A 199 18.81 7.37 -4.15
C ALA A 199 19.84 7.55 -3.02
N SER A 200 20.41 8.75 -2.88
CA SER A 200 21.38 9.00 -1.81
C SER A 200 20.74 8.83 -0.42
N VAL A 201 21.57 8.52 0.59
CA VAL A 201 21.11 8.40 1.98
C VAL A 201 20.39 9.67 2.46
N ASP A 202 20.81 10.84 1.99
CA ASP A 202 20.18 12.12 2.34
C ASP A 202 18.82 12.30 1.66
N GLU A 203 18.65 11.84 0.42
CA GLU A 203 17.35 11.84 -0.28
C GLU A 203 16.35 10.89 0.41
N VAL A 204 16.79 9.67 0.74
CA VAL A 204 15.96 8.70 1.49
C VAL A 204 15.61 9.24 2.88
N ARG A 205 16.55 9.90 3.56
CA ARG A 205 16.27 10.61 4.83
C ARG A 205 15.21 11.69 4.64
N GLY A 206 15.26 12.44 3.54
CA GLY A 206 14.27 13.47 3.22
C GLY A 206 12.85 12.90 3.14
N VAL A 207 12.67 11.78 2.43
CA VAL A 207 11.37 11.08 2.34
C VAL A 207 10.90 10.65 3.73
N ILE A 208 11.78 10.02 4.53
CA ILE A 208 11.46 9.56 5.88
C ILE A 208 11.07 10.73 6.81
N LEU A 209 11.75 11.87 6.74
CA LEU A 209 11.41 13.04 7.56
C LEU A 209 10.03 13.61 7.20
N THR A 210 9.68 13.64 5.92
CA THR A 210 8.33 14.02 5.47
C THR A 210 7.27 13.08 6.04
N MET A 211 7.49 11.76 5.94
CA MET A 211 6.59 10.76 6.54
C MET A 211 6.45 10.95 8.05
N GLN A 212 7.56 11.19 8.75
CA GLN A 212 7.57 11.43 10.19
C GLN A 212 6.77 12.67 10.58
N GLY A 213 6.79 13.72 9.75
CA GLY A 213 5.96 14.92 9.92
C GLY A 213 4.46 14.62 9.78
N LYS A 214 4.07 13.86 8.75
CA LYS A 214 2.69 13.39 8.55
C LYS A 214 2.20 12.52 9.72
N LEU A 215 3.05 11.61 10.22
CA LEU A 215 2.74 10.79 11.40
C LEU A 215 2.57 11.64 12.68
N ASP A 216 3.29 12.75 12.82
CA ASP A 216 3.11 13.68 13.94
C ASP A 216 1.78 14.47 13.83
N GLN A 217 1.36 14.82 12.62
CA GLN A 217 0.03 15.39 12.35
C GLN A 217 -1.08 14.39 12.71
N ALA A 218 -1.00 13.16 12.18
CA ALA A 218 -1.94 12.07 12.47
C ALA A 218 -2.09 11.83 13.98
N ARG A 219 -0.96 11.82 14.69
CA ARG A 219 -0.92 11.66 16.15
C ARG A 219 -1.59 12.82 16.90
N SER A 220 -1.49 14.03 16.37
CA SER A 220 -2.10 15.22 16.98
C SER A 220 -3.62 15.18 16.82
N LEU A 221 -4.12 14.80 15.64
CA LEU A 221 -5.55 14.61 15.37
C LEU A 221 -6.18 13.58 16.32
N LEU A 222 -5.55 12.41 16.49
CA LEU A 222 -6.05 11.38 17.41
C LEU A 222 -6.11 11.85 18.86
N LYS A 223 -5.09 12.59 19.32
CA LYS A 223 -5.10 13.16 20.69
C LYS A 223 -6.20 14.21 20.89
N GLU A 224 -6.53 14.98 19.86
CA GLU A 224 -7.61 15.95 19.91
C GLU A 224 -8.98 15.26 19.96
N GLN A 225 -9.15 14.20 19.18
CA GLN A 225 -10.34 13.34 19.20
C GLN A 225 -10.54 12.66 20.57
N GLU A 226 -9.48 12.13 21.19
CA GLU A 226 -9.54 11.55 22.54
C GLU A 226 -9.99 12.60 23.57
N LYS A 227 -9.48 13.83 23.49
CA LYS A 227 -9.86 14.94 24.37
C LYS A 227 -11.29 15.42 24.14
N SER A 228 -11.76 15.43 22.90
CA SER A 228 -13.14 15.84 22.59
C SER A 228 -14.14 14.81 23.12
N ARG A 229 -13.87 13.52 22.95
CA ARG A 229 -14.68 12.43 23.55
C ARG A 229 -14.71 12.53 25.07
N ALA A 230 -13.57 12.74 25.73
CA ALA A 230 -13.50 12.86 27.18
C ALA A 230 -14.24 14.08 27.78
N LYS A 231 -14.61 15.08 26.97
CA LYS A 231 -15.39 16.25 27.40
C LYS A 231 -16.91 16.07 27.26
N VAL A 232 -17.35 15.08 26.48
CA VAL A 232 -18.77 14.80 26.20
C VAL A 232 -19.36 13.80 27.20
N PHE A 233 -18.51 13.07 27.93
CA PHE A 233 -18.86 12.21 29.06
C PHE A 233 -18.62 12.92 30.40
#